data_AF-A0A8S1DYV2-F1
#
_entry.id   AF-A0A8S1DYV2-F1
#
_cell.length_a   1.000
_cell.length_b   1.000
_cell.length_c   1.000
_cell.angle_alpha   90.00
_cell.angle_beta   90.00
_cell.angle_gamma   90.00
#
_symmetry.space_group_name_H-M   'P 1'
#
loop_
_entity.id
_entity.type
_entity.pdbx_description
1 polymer ?
#
loop_
_entity_poly.entity_id
_entity_poly.type
_entity_poly.pdbx_seq_one_letter_code
_entity_poly.pdbx_strand_id
1 'polypeptide(L)'
;MASRTRILSRLISPARTVSAQIAILTSEINQNSQDLLRGMVSQAKSPSGGPSSSIPNVQGLSAKCLKVPNEPVGPGAKKDGAYKNPEYYCYNDTSYFEAEIEMAKYRIPQPSNKK
;
A
#
# COMPACT_ATOMS: atom_id res chain seq x y z
N MET A 1 -73.13 -16.66 18.32
CA MET A 1 -72.32 -15.41 18.39
C MET A 1 -71.04 -15.72 19.15
N ALA A 2 -69.89 -15.33 18.60
CA ALA A 2 -68.67 -14.88 19.30
C ALA A 2 -68.09 -15.77 20.43
N SER A 3 -66.80 -15.97 20.62
CA SER A 3 -65.55 -15.47 20.04
C SER A 3 -64.48 -15.92 21.05
N ARG A 4 -63.25 -16.21 20.58
CA ARG A 4 -61.98 -15.90 21.30
C ARG A 4 -61.68 -16.73 22.58
N THR A 5 -60.49 -17.28 22.85
CA THR A 5 -59.12 -16.98 22.44
C THR A 5 -58.20 -18.16 22.77
N ARG A 6 -57.10 -18.22 22.00
CA ARG A 6 -55.92 -19.08 22.09
C ARG A 6 -55.29 -19.18 23.49
N ILE A 7 -54.78 -20.37 23.83
CA ILE A 7 -53.56 -20.51 24.63
C ILE A 7 -52.58 -21.37 23.82
N LEU A 8 -51.53 -20.70 23.37
CA LEU A 8 -50.39 -21.25 22.65
C LEU A 8 -49.59 -22.14 23.61
N SER A 9 -49.72 -23.46 23.50
CA SER A 9 -48.76 -24.40 24.06
C SER A 9 -47.50 -24.40 23.20
N ARG A 10 -46.37 -24.17 23.85
CA ARG A 10 -45.03 -24.36 23.29
C ARG A 10 -44.89 -25.83 22.90
N LEU A 11 -44.60 -26.10 21.63
CA LEU A 11 -43.93 -27.34 21.25
C LEU A 11 -42.81 -27.00 20.28
N ILE A 12 -41.60 -27.12 20.82
CA ILE A 12 -40.33 -27.26 20.12
C ILE A 12 -40.52 -28.35 19.05
N SER A 13 -40.36 -28.00 17.77
CA SER A 13 -40.38 -28.95 16.67
C SER A 13 -39.04 -28.93 15.92
N PRO A 14 -38.41 -30.10 15.68
CA PRO A 14 -37.05 -30.21 15.17
C PRO A 14 -37.07 -30.32 13.64
N ALA A 15 -36.78 -29.24 12.93
CA ALA A 15 -36.42 -29.31 11.51
C ALA A 15 -35.83 -27.98 11.05
N ARG A 16 -34.66 -27.58 11.56
CA ARG A 16 -33.83 -26.66 10.79
C ARG A 16 -33.28 -27.45 9.61
N THR A 17 -33.98 -27.32 8.47
CA THR A 17 -33.56 -27.82 7.16
C THR A 17 -32.06 -27.60 6.99
N VAL A 18 -31.34 -28.64 6.53
CA VAL A 18 -29.87 -28.66 6.42
C VAL A 18 -29.33 -27.43 5.68
N SER A 19 -30.10 -26.94 4.69
CA SER A 19 -29.81 -25.70 3.94
C SER A 19 -29.73 -24.44 4.81
N ALA A 20 -30.57 -24.32 5.85
CA ALA A 20 -30.53 -23.20 6.78
C ALA A 20 -29.35 -23.29 7.76
N GLN A 21 -28.91 -24.50 8.13
CA GLN A 21 -27.71 -24.68 8.96
C GLN A 21 -26.43 -24.37 8.17
N ILE A 22 -26.36 -24.79 6.90
CA ILE A 22 -25.25 -24.47 5.99
C ILE A 22 -25.15 -22.96 5.78
N ALA A 23 -26.28 -22.26 5.57
CA ALA A 23 -26.29 -20.81 5.41
C ALA A 23 -25.75 -20.08 6.65
N ILE A 24 -26.17 -20.49 7.85
CA ILE A 24 -25.68 -19.88 9.11
C ILE A 24 -24.17 -20.13 9.28
N LEU A 25 -23.71 -21.37 9.08
CA LEU A 25 -22.27 -21.71 9.20
C LEU A 25 -21.42 -20.93 8.18
N THR A 26 -21.89 -20.76 6.93
CA THR A 26 -21.17 -19.95 5.93
C THR A 26 -21.14 -18.46 6.28
N SER A 27 -22.18 -17.94 6.94
CA SER A 27 -22.23 -16.54 7.36
C SER A 27 -21.27 -16.25 8.52
N GLU A 28 -21.12 -17.19 9.47
CA GLU A 28 -20.19 -17.09 10.59
C GLU A 28 -18.72 -17.18 10.14
N ILE A 29 -18.42 -18.04 9.16
CA ILE A 29 -17.07 -18.13 8.57
C ILE A 29 -16.67 -16.82 7.88
N ASN A 30 -17.61 -16.17 7.18
CA ASN A 30 -17.33 -14.91 6.49
C ASN A 30 -17.10 -13.76 7.49
N GLN A 31 -17.90 -13.68 8.56
CA GLN A 31 -17.72 -12.65 9.60
C GLN A 31 -16.37 -12.78 10.33
N ASN A 32 -15.98 -13.99 10.74
CA ASN A 32 -14.67 -14.22 11.39
C ASN A 32 -13.49 -13.85 10.48
N SER A 33 -13.63 -14.04 9.17
CA SER A 33 -12.59 -13.68 8.19
C SER A 33 -12.42 -12.15 8.08
N GLN A 34 -13.50 -11.39 8.22
CA GLN A 34 -13.45 -9.92 8.15
C GLN A 34 -12.91 -9.29 9.44
N ASP A 35 -13.21 -9.86 10.60
CA ASP A 35 -12.72 -9.33 11.88
C ASP A 35 -11.21 -9.58 12.08
N LEU A 36 -10.68 -10.70 11.59
CA LEU A 36 -9.24 -10.96 11.56
C LEU A 36 -8.47 -9.95 10.68
N LEU A 37 -9.00 -9.60 9.51
CA LEU A 37 -8.38 -8.60 8.63
C LEU A 37 -8.46 -7.18 9.23
N ARG A 38 -9.56 -6.85 9.93
CA ARG A 38 -9.73 -5.53 10.56
C ARG A 38 -8.81 -5.31 11.76
N GLY A 39 -8.40 -6.37 12.46
CA GLY A 39 -7.41 -6.30 13.55
C GLY A 39 -5.99 -5.95 13.11
N MET A 40 -5.61 -6.24 11.86
CA MET A 40 -4.25 -6.05 11.34
C MET A 40 -3.97 -4.65 10.78
N VAL A 41 -5.00 -3.80 10.60
CA VAL A 41 -4.86 -2.45 9.99
C VAL A 41 -4.53 -1.35 11.04
N SER A 42 -4.54 -1.68 12.34
CA SER A 42 -4.38 -0.67 13.41
C SER A 42 -2.95 -0.47 13.93
N GLN A 43 -1.92 -1.07 13.33
CA GLN A 43 -0.51 -0.81 13.70
C GLN A 43 0.38 -0.54 12.48
N ALA A 44 0.31 0.68 11.98
CA ALA A 44 1.40 1.29 11.22
C ALA A 44 1.46 2.80 11.48
N LYS A 45 1.49 3.22 12.75
CA LYS A 45 1.96 4.57 13.09
C LYS A 45 3.48 4.54 13.07
N SER A 46 4.04 4.95 11.92
CA SER A 46 5.48 5.24 11.79
C SER A 46 5.89 6.25 12.88
N PRO A 47 7.05 6.09 13.54
CA PRO A 47 7.55 7.08 14.49
C PRO A 47 7.94 8.33 13.68
N SER A 48 7.13 9.38 13.76
CA SER A 48 7.52 10.69 13.23
C SER A 48 8.60 11.24 14.15
N GLY A 49 9.84 11.23 13.65
CA GLY A 49 11.02 11.82 14.29
C GLY A 49 10.84 13.31 14.62
N GLY A 50 11.80 13.80 15.42
CA GLY A 50 11.82 15.14 16.03
C GLY A 50 11.78 16.32 15.06
N PRO A 51 12.05 17.56 15.53
CA PRO A 51 11.69 18.79 14.83
C PRO A 51 12.23 18.78 13.40
N SER A 52 11.30 18.65 12.46
CA SER A 52 11.55 18.71 11.03
C SER A 52 12.04 20.13 10.71
N SER A 53 13.36 20.31 10.63
CA SER A 53 13.89 21.34 9.75
C SER A 53 13.30 21.05 8.38
N SER A 54 12.43 21.92 7.87
CA SER A 54 11.74 21.70 6.60
C SER A 54 12.80 21.55 5.50
N ILE A 55 13.10 20.31 5.12
CA ILE A 55 13.99 20.04 3.99
C ILE A 55 13.31 20.68 2.79
N PRO A 56 13.95 21.66 2.12
CA PRO A 56 13.35 22.27 0.96
C PRO A 56 13.09 21.18 -0.08
N ASN A 57 11.93 21.23 -0.74
CA ASN A 57 11.63 20.32 -1.83
C ASN A 57 12.64 20.56 -2.96
N VAL A 58 13.70 19.76 -3.01
CA VAL A 58 14.75 19.87 -4.02
C VAL A 58 14.22 19.24 -5.30
N GLN A 59 14.23 20.02 -6.39
CA GLN A 59 13.92 19.50 -7.71
C GLN A 59 14.84 18.30 -8.00
N GLY A 60 14.24 17.15 -8.33
CA GLY A 60 14.99 15.95 -8.66
C GLY A 60 15.86 16.12 -9.90
N LEU A 61 16.65 15.08 -10.21
CA LEU A 61 17.53 15.07 -11.38
C LEU A 61 16.76 15.34 -12.67
N SER A 62 17.38 16.08 -13.58
CA SER A 62 16.76 16.45 -14.85
C SER A 62 16.66 15.26 -15.81
N ALA A 63 15.91 15.45 -16.91
CA ALA A 63 15.78 14.47 -17.97
C ALA A 63 17.11 14.14 -18.70
N LYS A 64 18.19 14.90 -18.46
CA LYS A 64 19.53 14.57 -18.94
C LYS A 64 20.14 13.38 -18.18
N CYS A 65 19.88 13.30 -16.88
CA CYS A 65 20.36 12.22 -16.02
C CYS A 65 19.52 10.95 -16.22
N LEU A 66 18.20 11.09 -16.13
CA LEU A 66 17.26 9.98 -16.26
C LEU A 66 15.95 10.48 -16.86
N LYS A 67 15.60 9.93 -18.03
CA LYS A 67 14.26 10.08 -18.59
C LYS A 67 13.42 8.89 -18.14
N VAL A 68 12.47 9.11 -17.24
CA VAL A 68 11.57 8.06 -16.77
C VAL A 68 10.39 7.94 -17.74
N PRO A 69 10.31 6.87 -18.55
CA PRO A 69 9.12 6.64 -19.37
C PRO A 69 7.98 6.11 -18.48
N ASN A 70 6.76 6.47 -18.85
CA ASN A 70 5.55 5.86 -18.30
C ASN A 70 5.22 4.51 -18.97
N GLU A 71 5.89 4.22 -20.08
CA GLU A 71 5.77 2.98 -20.82
C GLU A 71 6.73 1.90 -20.30
N PRO A 72 6.43 0.61 -20.51
CA PRO A 72 7.34 -0.48 -20.22
C PRO A 72 8.67 -0.29 -20.96
N VAL A 73 9.78 -0.41 -20.23
CA VAL A 73 11.14 -0.21 -20.76
C VAL A 73 11.70 -1.46 -21.44
N GLY A 74 10.97 -2.58 -21.39
CA GLY A 74 11.33 -3.85 -22.00
C GLY A 74 10.38 -4.98 -21.59
N PRO A 75 10.55 -6.19 -22.15
CA PRO A 75 9.72 -7.34 -21.82
C PRO A 75 9.81 -7.67 -20.32
N GLY A 76 8.68 -7.59 -19.61
CA GLY A 76 8.62 -7.83 -18.17
C GLY A 76 9.13 -6.68 -17.28
N ALA A 77 9.65 -5.60 -17.86
CA ALA A 77 10.14 -4.42 -17.15
C ALA A 77 9.04 -3.34 -17.06
N LYS A 78 8.02 -3.62 -16.24
CA LYS A 78 6.92 -2.71 -15.91
C LYS A 78 7.07 -2.20 -14.48
N LYS A 79 6.55 -1.01 -14.20
CA LYS A 79 6.55 -0.41 -12.84
C LYS A 79 5.83 -1.29 -11.81
N ASP A 80 4.79 -1.99 -12.26
CA ASP A 80 3.99 -2.91 -11.45
C ASP A 80 4.52 -4.35 -11.46
N GLY A 81 5.74 -4.55 -11.98
CA GLY A 81 6.37 -5.86 -12.08
C GLY A 81 6.94 -6.39 -10.76
N ALA A 82 7.56 -7.58 -10.86
CA ALA A 82 8.27 -8.21 -9.75
C ALA A 82 9.52 -7.41 -9.33
N TYR A 83 10.26 -6.86 -10.31
CA TYR A 83 11.41 -6.00 -10.05
C TYR A 83 10.96 -4.54 -9.89
N LYS A 84 11.43 -3.88 -8.83
CA LYS A 84 10.91 -2.58 -8.40
C LYS A 84 11.57 -1.36 -9.05
N ASN A 85 12.74 -1.51 -9.66
CA ASN A 85 13.46 -0.38 -10.28
C ASN A 85 13.70 -0.63 -11.79
N PRO A 86 12.66 -0.75 -12.64
CA PRO A 86 12.87 -0.87 -14.08
C PRO A 86 13.58 0.34 -14.72
N GLU A 87 13.65 1.48 -14.05
CA GLU A 87 14.22 2.72 -14.58
C GLU A 87 15.71 2.61 -14.90
N TYR A 88 16.41 1.65 -14.30
CA TYR A 88 17.83 1.41 -14.56
C TYR A 88 18.13 1.13 -16.05
N TYR A 89 17.16 0.56 -16.79
CA TYR A 89 17.29 0.32 -18.22
C TYR A 89 17.39 1.61 -19.05
N CYS A 90 16.98 2.74 -18.49
CA CYS A 90 16.98 4.04 -19.17
C CYS A 90 18.23 4.87 -18.92
N TYR A 91 19.22 4.35 -18.19
CA TYR A 91 20.51 5.02 -18.05
C TYR A 91 21.29 5.01 -19.36
N ASN A 92 22.03 6.08 -19.59
CA ASN A 92 23.00 6.20 -20.67
C ASN A 92 24.42 6.29 -20.08
N ASP A 93 25.45 6.17 -20.92
CA ASP A 93 26.85 6.19 -20.49
C ASP A 93 27.24 7.48 -19.75
N THR A 94 26.52 8.57 -20.01
CA THR A 94 26.76 9.90 -19.42
C THR A 94 25.92 10.20 -18.17
N SER A 95 24.93 9.36 -17.84
CA SER A 95 23.94 9.62 -16.78
C SER A 95 24.60 9.90 -15.43
N TYR A 96 25.71 9.22 -15.16
CA TYR A 96 26.50 9.41 -13.94
C TYR A 96 27.12 10.81 -13.87
N PHE A 97 27.75 11.27 -14.96
CA PHE A 97 28.43 12.56 -15.00
C PHE A 97 27.43 13.72 -14.97
N GLU A 98 26.30 13.60 -15.66
CA GLU A 98 25.23 14.60 -15.61
C GLU A 98 24.68 14.74 -14.18
N ALA A 99 24.51 13.63 -13.46
CA ALA A 99 24.05 13.67 -12.07
C ALA A 99 25.07 14.35 -11.15
N GLU A 100 26.36 14.14 -11.37
CA GLU A 100 27.40 14.84 -10.63
C GLU A 100 27.36 16.36 -10.85
N ILE A 101 27.20 16.80 -12.11
CA ILE A 101 27.11 18.22 -12.45
C ILE A 101 25.90 18.87 -11.77
N GLU A 102 24.73 18.22 -11.80
CA GLU A 102 23.51 18.73 -11.18
C GLU A 102 23.59 18.76 -9.65
N MET A 103 24.18 17.72 -9.03
CA MET A 103 24.35 17.66 -7.58
C MET A 103 25.44 18.60 -7.05
N ALA A 104 26.43 18.99 -7.88
CA ALA A 104 27.54 19.84 -7.46
C ALA A 104 27.06 21.17 -6.85
N LYS A 105 25.92 21.72 -7.33
CA LYS A 105 25.30 22.94 -6.77
C LYS A 105 24.90 22.81 -5.30
N TYR A 106 24.57 21.60 -4.87
CA TYR A 106 24.11 21.31 -3.51
C TYR A 106 25.22 20.81 -2.60
N ARG A 107 26.45 20.67 -3.11
CA ARG A 107 27.61 20.29 -2.30
C ARG A 107 28.04 21.46 -1.41
N ILE A 108 28.52 21.12 -0.23
CA ILE A 108 29.21 22.08 0.63
C ILE A 108 30.52 22.54 -0.04
N PRO A 109 31.00 23.77 0.23
CA PRO A 109 32.27 24.23 -0.30
C PRO A 109 33.41 23.33 0.17
N GLN A 110 34.39 23.12 -0.72
CA GLN A 110 35.58 22.34 -0.41
C GLN A 110 36.38 23.02 0.72
N PRO A 111 36.97 22.25 1.65
CA PRO A 111 37.81 22.82 2.69
C PRO A 111 39.03 23.51 2.08
N SER A 112 39.43 24.64 2.66
CA SER A 112 40.59 25.41 2.22
C SER A 112 41.85 24.93 2.95
N ASN A 113 42.90 24.56 2.22
CA ASN A 113 44.22 24.24 2.78
C ASN A 113 45.08 25.50 3.05
N LYS A 114 44.45 26.60 3.50
CA LYS A 114 45.22 27.80 3.88
C LYS A 114 45.86 27.53 5.23
N LYS A 115 47.19 27.58 5.29
CA LYS A 115 47.95 27.70 6.53
C LYS A 115 47.90 29.13 7.04
#